data_AF-A0A2W4KCW7-F1
#
_entry.id   AF-A0A2W4KCW7-F1
#
_cell.length_a   1.000
_cell.length_b   1.000
_cell.length_c   1.000
_cell.angle_alpha   90.00
_cell.angle_beta   90.00
_cell.angle_gamma   90.00
#
_symmetry.space_group_name_H-M   'P 1'
#
loop_
_entity.id
_entity.type
_entity.pdbx_description
1 polymer ?
#
loop_
_entity_poly.entity_id
_entity_poly.type
_entity_poly.pdbx_seq_one_letter_code
_entity_poly.pdbx_strand_id
1 'polypeptide(L)'
;MSFFRTRKELNLFYLNYLLFKFKKVKKNKIYLVKNKNVSHQLKNNNHTVGDTIEPPMAFEVLTDTYSENSLISGIIGKIATKTNTPFEKTDSEQLDKILENLDIENIVINLLVYGNCYLERLKTLNGQKTLEFEEIITETVKLSKKDGIFLNQKGKNDLKGVDFEENDILFFKRNSLVSKKYGDSLFANSVNEIILLTYITKYFKKFFSNGNINPTILFDENKELDDEQMSKIESLINDKISGIENSNSTIIIQGKMGKIDLSTIFDPEKYISLKRELKEDIAIDMNIPFDLLSSESSNRATSQTAMEALYSNIIIPLQDRLVSQLKKQFLKWFRDEKGNECWNGISEENILKISFLDINLKNPKDEMETLVGYLKNGVLSVNEVREKALLGEAIEDGDDYRIISGNSITSKEEEEEIEKIKNNIKDMYLGNK
;
A
#
# COMPACT_ATOMS: atom_id res chain seq x y z
N MET A 1 19.64 -37.66 5.85
CA MET A 1 18.75 -38.44 4.97
C MET A 1 17.33 -38.37 5.53
N SER A 2 16.43 -37.80 4.72
CA SER A 2 14.96 -37.84 4.73
C SER A 2 14.20 -38.20 6.01
N PHE A 3 13.27 -37.33 6.41
CA PHE A 3 11.89 -37.75 6.70
C PHE A 3 10.89 -36.63 6.37
N PHE A 4 10.10 -36.85 5.32
CA PHE A 4 8.81 -36.20 5.13
C PHE A 4 7.77 -36.92 6.00
N ARG A 5 6.98 -36.19 6.80
CA ARG A 5 5.53 -36.42 6.91
C ARG A 5 4.79 -35.25 7.57
N THR A 6 3.99 -34.58 6.72
CA THR A 6 2.67 -33.97 6.96
C THR A 6 2.53 -32.80 7.94
N ARG A 7 2.60 -31.59 7.35
CA ARG A 7 2.24 -30.25 7.84
C ARG A 7 0.74 -30.03 8.23
N LYS A 8 -0.04 -31.09 8.45
CA LYS A 8 -1.51 -31.02 8.61
C LYS A 8 -2.00 -30.87 10.06
N GLU A 9 -1.13 -31.03 11.05
CA GLU A 9 -1.52 -31.05 12.47
C GLU A 9 -1.15 -29.78 13.25
N LEU A 10 -0.35 -28.86 12.67
CA LEU A 10 0.02 -27.61 13.37
C LEU A 10 -1.02 -26.47 13.27
N ASN A 11 -2.00 -26.55 12.36
CA ASN A 11 -3.00 -25.48 12.19
C ASN A 11 -4.21 -25.57 13.13
N LEU A 12 -4.25 -26.52 14.06
CA LEU A 12 -5.38 -26.69 14.98
C LEU A 12 -5.20 -26.04 16.36
N PHE A 13 -4.02 -25.48 16.68
CA PHE A 13 -3.69 -25.12 18.07
C PHE A 13 -3.76 -23.63 18.44
N TYR A 14 -4.06 -22.70 17.53
CA TYR A 14 -3.96 -21.25 17.84
C TYR A 14 -5.20 -20.38 17.63
N LEU A 15 -6.40 -20.95 17.47
CA LEU A 15 -7.62 -20.16 17.20
C LEU A 15 -8.78 -20.49 18.15
N ASN A 16 -8.53 -20.41 19.45
CA ASN A 16 -9.59 -20.43 20.46
C ASN A 16 -9.26 -19.47 21.62
N TYR A 17 -9.62 -18.19 21.49
CA TYR A 17 -9.86 -17.32 22.65
C TYR A 17 -11.03 -16.35 22.40
N LEU A 18 -12.22 -16.86 22.69
CA LEU A 18 -13.30 -16.27 23.50
C LEU A 18 -13.62 -14.77 23.43
N LEU A 19 -14.78 -14.44 22.82
CA LEU A 19 -15.57 -13.24 23.10
C LEU A 19 -17.05 -13.64 23.28
N PHE A 20 -17.58 -13.50 24.50
CA PHE A 20 -18.98 -13.77 24.85
C PHE A 20 -19.80 -12.48 24.95
N LYS A 21 -21.07 -12.52 24.54
CA LYS A 21 -22.05 -11.45 24.80
C LYS A 21 -23.29 -12.05 25.46
N PHE A 22 -23.66 -11.53 26.63
CA PHE A 22 -24.77 -12.04 27.44
C PHE A 22 -26.11 -11.40 27.06
N LYS A 23 -27.17 -12.21 27.00
CA LYS A 23 -28.57 -11.73 26.97
C LYS A 23 -29.36 -12.48 28.05
N LYS A 24 -29.95 -11.73 28.98
CA LYS A 24 -30.71 -12.20 30.15
C LYS A 24 -32.01 -12.89 29.69
N VAL A 25 -32.35 -14.08 30.21
CA VAL A 25 -33.68 -14.52 30.74
C VAL A 25 -33.64 -16.00 31.17
N LYS A 26 -34.49 -16.30 32.16
CA LYS A 26 -34.55 -17.36 33.18
C LYS A 26 -34.54 -18.85 32.74
N LYS A 27 -34.06 -19.64 33.71
CA LYS A 27 -34.17 -21.10 33.97
C LYS A 27 -33.24 -22.03 33.18
N ASN A 28 -32.15 -22.40 33.88
CA ASN A 28 -31.46 -23.69 33.90
C ASN A 28 -31.70 -24.63 32.71
N LYS A 29 -30.89 -24.44 31.66
CA LYS A 29 -30.31 -25.49 30.78
C LYS A 29 -29.23 -24.83 29.93
N ILE A 30 -27.98 -25.26 30.09
CA ILE A 30 -26.84 -24.76 29.30
C ILE A 30 -26.90 -25.45 27.94
N TYR A 31 -27.19 -24.68 26.90
CA TYR A 31 -27.03 -25.12 25.52
C TYR A 31 -25.83 -24.40 24.90
N LEU A 32 -24.79 -25.17 24.55
CA LEU A 32 -23.63 -24.69 23.79
C LEU A 32 -24.05 -24.55 22.32
N VAL A 33 -24.27 -23.32 21.86
CA VAL A 33 -24.48 -23.06 20.44
C VAL A 33 -23.16 -22.61 19.83
N LYS A 34 -22.56 -23.49 19.03
CA LYS A 34 -21.36 -23.22 18.23
C LYS A 34 -21.70 -22.17 17.17
N ASN A 35 -21.04 -21.02 17.24
CA ASN A 35 -21.14 -20.02 16.18
C ASN A 35 -20.48 -20.58 14.90
N LYS A 36 -21.10 -20.38 13.74
CA LYS A 36 -20.59 -20.93 12.48
C LYS A 36 -19.25 -20.28 12.16
N ASN A 37 -18.20 -21.08 12.19
CA ASN A 37 -16.90 -20.75 11.61
C ASN A 37 -17.11 -20.31 10.15
N VAL A 38 -16.76 -19.07 9.81
CA VAL A 38 -16.46 -18.73 8.42
C VAL A 38 -15.11 -19.39 8.13
N SER A 39 -15.16 -20.57 7.52
CA SER A 39 -13.96 -21.26 7.07
C SER A 39 -13.41 -20.53 5.84
N HIS A 40 -12.28 -19.85 5.97
CA HIS A 40 -11.45 -19.48 4.82
C HIS A 40 -10.77 -20.75 4.29
N GLN A 41 -11.54 -21.57 3.56
CA GLN A 41 -10.97 -22.59 2.71
C GLN A 41 -10.52 -21.92 1.42
N LEU A 42 -9.21 -21.81 1.22
CA LEU A 42 -8.61 -21.56 -0.09
C LEU A 42 -9.02 -22.71 -1.01
N LYS A 43 -10.03 -22.46 -1.85
CA LYS A 43 -10.46 -23.36 -2.92
C LYS A 43 -9.86 -22.88 -4.24
N ASN A 44 -9.15 -23.78 -4.92
CA ASN A 44 -8.48 -23.51 -6.18
C ASN A 44 -9.43 -23.47 -7.39
N ASN A 45 -9.00 -22.63 -8.34
CA ASN A 45 -9.33 -22.54 -9.76
C ASN A 45 -10.71 -21.95 -10.09
N ASN A 46 -10.73 -20.62 -10.28
CA ASN A 46 -11.83 -19.82 -10.79
C ASN A 46 -13.18 -20.23 -10.19
N HIS A 47 -13.47 -19.77 -8.98
CA HIS A 47 -14.80 -19.90 -8.41
C HIS A 47 -15.80 -19.19 -9.34
N THR A 48 -16.46 -19.98 -10.19
CA THR A 48 -17.52 -19.46 -11.05
C THR A 48 -18.84 -19.62 -10.33
N VAL A 49 -19.56 -18.53 -10.18
CA VAL A 49 -20.92 -18.50 -9.65
C VAL A 49 -21.82 -18.15 -10.82
N GLY A 50 -22.42 -19.17 -11.44
CA GLY A 50 -23.12 -19.01 -12.72
C GLY A 50 -22.17 -18.61 -13.86
N ASP A 51 -22.49 -17.51 -14.53
CA ASP A 51 -21.73 -16.94 -15.65
C ASP A 51 -20.64 -15.95 -15.22
N THR A 52 -20.50 -15.73 -13.91
CA THR A 52 -19.54 -14.78 -13.33
C THR A 52 -18.30 -15.49 -12.78
N ILE A 53 -17.14 -14.90 -13.01
CA ILE A 53 -15.85 -15.30 -12.46
C ILE A 53 -15.58 -14.41 -11.24
N GLU A 54 -15.46 -15.00 -10.06
CA GLU A 54 -15.14 -14.25 -8.83
C GLU A 54 -13.62 -14.09 -8.65
N PRO A 55 -13.17 -12.99 -8.01
CA PRO A 55 -11.76 -12.81 -7.67
C PRO A 55 -11.29 -13.86 -6.64
N PRO A 56 -9.98 -14.21 -6.62
CA PRO A 56 -9.44 -15.19 -5.66
C PRO A 56 -9.68 -14.82 -4.20
N MET A 57 -9.66 -13.52 -3.90
CA MET A 57 -10.02 -12.95 -2.60
C MET A 57 -11.13 -11.93 -2.83
N ALA A 58 -12.13 -11.92 -1.93
CA ALA A 58 -13.21 -10.96 -2.00
C ALA A 58 -12.68 -9.53 -1.84
N PHE A 59 -13.06 -8.64 -2.75
CA PHE A 59 -12.61 -7.24 -2.73
C PHE A 59 -13.04 -6.51 -1.45
N GLU A 60 -14.23 -6.79 -0.90
CA GLU A 60 -14.70 -6.23 0.38
C GLU A 60 -13.70 -6.49 1.54
N VAL A 61 -13.13 -7.69 1.61
CA VAL A 61 -12.12 -8.03 2.63
C VAL A 61 -10.85 -7.19 2.45
N LEU A 62 -10.45 -6.93 1.20
CA LEU A 62 -9.29 -6.11 0.88
C LEU A 62 -9.55 -4.63 1.21
N THR A 63 -10.75 -4.12 0.91
CA THR A 63 -11.20 -2.76 1.25
C THR A 63 -11.18 -2.55 2.77
N ASP A 64 -11.76 -3.48 3.53
CA ASP A 64 -11.78 -3.41 5.00
C ASP A 64 -10.35 -3.47 5.57
N THR A 65 -9.52 -4.37 5.04
CA THR A 65 -8.12 -4.53 5.48
C THR A 65 -7.29 -3.26 5.23
N TYR A 66 -7.48 -2.63 4.07
CA TYR A 66 -6.81 -1.37 3.71
C TYR A 66 -7.31 -0.20 4.56
N SER A 67 -8.62 -0.04 4.70
CA SER A 67 -9.24 1.12 5.35
C SER A 67 -9.14 1.10 6.87
N GLU A 68 -9.16 -0.09 7.50
CA GLU A 68 -9.07 -0.21 8.96
C GLU A 68 -7.64 -0.16 9.49
N ASN A 69 -6.62 -0.27 8.63
CA ASN A 69 -5.23 -0.36 9.04
C ASN A 69 -4.36 0.81 8.51
N SER A 70 -3.93 1.68 9.41
CA SER A 70 -3.12 2.87 9.09
C SER A 70 -1.73 2.54 8.52
N LEU A 71 -1.17 1.37 8.85
CA LEU A 71 0.12 0.94 8.31
C LEU A 71 -0.02 0.64 6.82
N ILE A 72 -1.02 -0.16 6.46
CA ILE A 72 -1.24 -0.58 5.06
C ILE A 72 -1.66 0.59 4.19
N SER A 73 -2.60 1.41 4.64
CA SER A 73 -2.99 2.62 3.94
C SER A 73 -1.83 3.60 3.78
N GLY A 74 -0.99 3.76 4.81
CA GLY A 74 0.21 4.60 4.74
C GLY A 74 1.29 4.07 3.78
N ILE A 75 1.53 2.75 3.76
CA ILE A 75 2.46 2.11 2.81
C ILE A 75 1.97 2.30 1.38
N ILE A 76 0.72 1.93 1.09
CA ILE A 76 0.15 2.00 -0.25
C ILE A 76 0.07 3.44 -0.72
N GLY A 77 -0.36 4.38 0.13
CA GLY A 77 -0.35 5.80 -0.19
C GLY A 77 1.06 6.30 -0.53
N LYS A 78 2.07 5.95 0.28
CA LYS A 78 3.46 6.33 0.00
C LYS A 78 3.95 5.79 -1.35
N ILE A 79 3.65 4.52 -1.68
CA ILE A 79 4.00 3.95 -2.99
C ILE A 79 3.27 4.70 -4.11
N ALA A 80 1.96 4.89 -3.98
CA ALA A 80 1.13 5.53 -4.99
C ALA A 80 1.58 6.97 -5.31
N THR A 81 1.77 7.80 -4.27
CA THR A 81 2.25 9.17 -4.45
C THR A 81 3.67 9.21 -5.04
N LYS A 82 4.53 8.22 -4.73
CA LYS A 82 5.90 8.15 -5.27
C LYS A 82 5.96 7.62 -6.71
N THR A 83 4.99 6.79 -7.11
CA THR A 83 4.79 6.31 -8.48
C THR A 83 4.16 7.37 -9.38
N ASN A 84 3.40 8.31 -8.81
CA ASN A 84 2.75 9.41 -9.52
C ASN A 84 3.75 10.46 -10.00
N THR A 85 4.59 10.09 -10.96
CA THR A 85 5.43 11.02 -11.71
C THR A 85 4.82 11.33 -13.07
N PRO A 86 5.10 12.52 -13.64
CA PRO A 86 4.67 12.84 -14.99
C PRO A 86 5.25 11.88 -16.02
N PHE A 87 4.53 11.70 -17.12
CA PHE A 87 5.07 11.05 -18.31
C PHE A 87 6.05 11.97 -19.04
N GLU A 88 7.02 11.39 -19.74
CA GLU A 88 7.86 12.11 -20.69
C GLU A 88 6.99 12.63 -21.85
N LYS A 89 7.32 13.83 -22.33
CA LYS A 89 6.61 14.44 -23.47
C LYS A 89 6.86 13.65 -24.74
N THR A 90 5.80 13.35 -25.46
CA THR A 90 5.86 12.66 -26.75
C THR A 90 5.78 13.65 -27.91
N ASP A 91 5.99 13.17 -29.13
CA ASP A 91 5.82 14.00 -30.33
C ASP A 91 4.33 14.31 -30.64
N SER A 92 3.38 13.84 -29.80
CA SER A 92 1.94 14.05 -29.97
C SER A 92 1.31 14.74 -28.76
N GLU A 93 0.92 16.00 -28.95
CA GLU A 93 0.20 16.78 -27.95
C GLU A 93 -1.12 16.12 -27.52
N GLN A 94 -1.79 15.40 -28.42
CA GLN A 94 -3.03 14.68 -28.09
C GLN A 94 -2.76 13.49 -27.16
N LEU A 95 -1.68 12.75 -27.38
CA LEU A 95 -1.29 11.65 -26.50
C LEU A 95 -0.89 12.17 -25.13
N ASP A 96 -0.10 13.24 -25.09
CA ASP A 96 0.33 13.87 -23.83
C ASP A 96 -0.87 14.32 -22.99
N LYS A 97 -1.90 14.93 -23.58
CA LYS A 97 -3.12 15.31 -22.87
C LYS A 97 -3.87 14.12 -22.29
N ILE A 98 -3.93 13.00 -23.03
CA ILE A 98 -4.56 11.78 -22.54
C ILE A 98 -3.77 11.24 -21.33
N LEU A 99 -2.44 11.24 -21.42
CA LEU A 99 -1.55 10.76 -20.35
C LEU A 99 -1.60 11.64 -19.09
N GLU A 100 -1.66 12.96 -19.26
CA GLU A 100 -1.79 13.93 -18.15
C GLU A 100 -3.10 13.78 -17.38
N ASN A 101 -4.17 13.33 -18.04
CA ASN A 101 -5.47 13.12 -17.42
C ASN A 101 -5.59 11.78 -16.68
N LEU A 102 -4.59 10.90 -16.76
CA LEU A 102 -4.58 9.65 -16.01
C LEU A 102 -4.22 9.91 -14.55
N ASP A 103 -5.12 9.55 -13.64
CA ASP A 103 -4.84 9.55 -12.20
C ASP A 103 -3.98 8.34 -11.81
N ILE A 104 -2.66 8.48 -12.00
CA ILE A 104 -1.68 7.40 -11.73
C ILE A 104 -1.71 7.00 -10.26
N GLU A 105 -1.89 7.95 -9.34
CA GLU A 105 -1.95 7.66 -7.91
C GLU A 105 -3.11 6.71 -7.61
N ASN A 106 -4.30 7.01 -8.10
CA ASN A 106 -5.47 6.19 -7.85
C ASN A 106 -5.44 4.84 -8.60
N ILE A 107 -4.89 4.82 -9.83
CA ILE A 107 -4.61 3.57 -10.56
C ILE A 107 -3.71 2.66 -9.72
N VAL A 108 -2.65 3.21 -9.14
CA VAL A 108 -1.72 2.47 -8.29
C VAL A 108 -2.41 2.00 -7.01
N ILE A 109 -3.20 2.84 -6.34
CA ILE A 109 -3.95 2.44 -5.15
C ILE A 109 -4.82 1.21 -5.45
N ASN A 110 -5.64 1.26 -6.50
CA ASN A 110 -6.50 0.14 -6.90
C ASN A 110 -5.68 -1.10 -7.24
N LEU A 111 -4.59 -0.93 -8.00
CA LEU A 111 -3.72 -2.02 -8.40
C LEU A 111 -3.03 -2.68 -7.20
N LEU A 112 -2.65 -1.92 -6.17
CA LEU A 112 -2.02 -2.44 -4.96
C LEU A 112 -3.04 -3.04 -3.99
N VAL A 113 -4.23 -2.46 -3.85
CA VAL A 113 -5.28 -2.95 -2.94
C VAL A 113 -5.98 -4.18 -3.51
N TYR A 114 -6.44 -4.14 -4.76
CA TYR A 114 -7.25 -5.19 -5.36
C TYR A 114 -6.48 -6.11 -6.31
N GLY A 115 -5.26 -5.74 -6.69
CA GLY A 115 -4.52 -6.42 -7.77
C GLY A 115 -4.99 -6.05 -9.17
N ASN A 116 -5.99 -5.18 -9.28
CA ASN A 116 -6.73 -4.86 -10.49
C ASN A 116 -7.11 -3.37 -10.48
N CYS A 117 -7.16 -2.73 -11.64
CA CYS A 117 -7.73 -1.40 -11.81
C CYS A 117 -8.39 -1.32 -13.19
N TYR A 118 -9.57 -0.73 -13.26
CA TYR A 118 -10.39 -0.66 -14.45
C TYR A 118 -10.75 0.78 -14.74
N LEU A 119 -10.56 1.22 -15.98
CA LEU A 119 -11.02 2.53 -16.44
C LEU A 119 -11.83 2.36 -17.71
N GLU A 120 -12.98 3.01 -17.78
CA GLU A 120 -13.79 3.12 -18.98
C GLU A 120 -13.16 4.12 -19.95
N ARG A 121 -13.02 3.72 -21.21
CA ARG A 121 -12.57 4.56 -22.31
C ARG A 121 -13.76 5.35 -22.85
N LEU A 122 -13.81 6.64 -22.58
CA LEU A 122 -14.83 7.52 -23.14
C LEU A 122 -14.47 7.89 -24.57
N LYS A 123 -15.39 7.64 -25.50
CA LYS A 123 -15.21 7.91 -26.94
C LYS A 123 -16.16 9.01 -27.41
N THR A 124 -15.73 9.75 -28.43
CA THR A 124 -16.63 10.61 -29.22
C THR A 124 -17.81 9.82 -29.80
N LEU A 125 -18.93 10.49 -30.12
CA LEU A 125 -20.14 9.90 -30.72
C LEU A 125 -19.86 9.04 -31.97
N ASN A 126 -18.79 9.34 -32.71
CA ASN A 126 -18.40 8.60 -33.91
C ASN A 126 -17.42 7.43 -33.61
N GLY A 127 -17.10 7.17 -32.33
CA GLY A 127 -16.24 6.09 -31.87
C GLY A 127 -14.74 6.25 -32.17
N GLN A 128 -14.34 7.28 -32.91
CA GLN A 128 -13.00 7.40 -33.49
C GLN A 128 -11.94 7.97 -32.53
N LYS A 129 -12.31 8.89 -31.64
CA LYS A 129 -11.38 9.51 -30.70
C LYS A 129 -11.69 9.12 -29.26
N THR A 130 -10.66 8.64 -28.56
CA THR A 130 -10.62 8.61 -27.10
C THR A 130 -10.60 10.05 -26.59
N LEU A 131 -11.54 10.37 -25.72
CA LEU A 131 -11.60 11.67 -25.06
C LEU A 131 -10.87 11.60 -23.73
N GLU A 132 -11.31 10.69 -22.87
CA GLU A 132 -10.92 10.62 -21.46
C GLU A 132 -11.05 9.18 -20.95
N PHE A 133 -10.52 8.93 -19.75
CA PHE A 133 -10.73 7.69 -19.02
C PHE A 133 -11.48 8.00 -17.73
N GLU A 134 -12.56 7.28 -17.48
CA GLU A 134 -13.30 7.36 -16.22
C GLU A 134 -13.01 6.13 -15.37
N GLU A 135 -12.70 6.33 -14.09
CA GLU A 135 -12.41 5.22 -13.21
C GLU A 135 -13.67 4.42 -12.90
N ILE A 136 -13.54 3.10 -12.99
CA ILE A 136 -14.55 2.17 -12.50
C ILE A 136 -14.15 1.71 -11.09
N ILE A 137 -15.09 1.80 -10.14
CA ILE A 137 -14.89 1.31 -8.78
C ILE A 137 -14.60 -0.19 -8.80
N THR A 138 -13.32 -0.56 -8.63
CA THR A 138 -12.81 -1.93 -8.78
C THR A 138 -13.57 -2.96 -7.93
N GLU A 139 -13.96 -2.59 -6.70
CA GLU A 139 -14.71 -3.45 -5.79
C GLU A 139 -16.03 -3.98 -6.41
N THR A 140 -16.62 -3.22 -7.34
CA THR A 140 -17.90 -3.55 -7.98
C THR A 140 -17.76 -4.40 -9.25
N VAL A 141 -16.53 -4.64 -9.71
CA VAL A 141 -16.23 -5.28 -10.99
C VAL A 141 -16.22 -6.79 -10.85
N LYS A 142 -17.00 -7.45 -11.71
CA LYS A 142 -17.00 -8.90 -11.88
C LYS A 142 -16.77 -9.30 -13.33
N LEU A 143 -16.03 -10.37 -13.57
CA LEU A 143 -15.74 -10.78 -14.95
C LEU A 143 -16.77 -11.80 -15.46
N SER A 144 -17.19 -11.63 -16.71
CA SER A 144 -18.07 -12.57 -17.42
C SER A 144 -17.30 -13.74 -18.00
N LYS A 145 -17.96 -14.89 -18.16
CA LYS A 145 -17.52 -15.96 -19.07
C LYS A 145 -17.73 -15.62 -20.56
N LYS A 146 -18.68 -14.75 -20.90
CA LYS A 146 -19.10 -14.45 -22.28
C LYS A 146 -18.25 -13.36 -22.98
N ASP A 147 -16.98 -13.22 -22.59
CA ASP A 147 -16.07 -12.18 -23.10
C ASP A 147 -16.61 -10.76 -22.84
N GLY A 148 -16.52 -10.32 -21.58
CA GLY A 148 -16.93 -8.97 -21.16
C GLY A 148 -16.66 -8.72 -19.67
N ILE A 149 -16.62 -7.45 -19.29
CA ILE A 149 -16.49 -7.02 -17.90
C ILE A 149 -17.90 -6.61 -17.43
N PHE A 150 -18.39 -7.22 -16.35
CA PHE A 150 -19.66 -6.86 -15.74
C PHE A 150 -19.42 -5.94 -14.55
N LEU A 151 -20.08 -4.79 -14.50
CA LEU A 151 -20.25 -4.06 -13.25
C LEU A 151 -21.48 -4.60 -12.54
N ASN A 152 -21.25 -5.14 -11.35
CA ASN A 152 -22.33 -5.57 -10.49
C ASN A 152 -22.31 -4.71 -9.23
N GLN A 153 -22.91 -3.52 -9.32
CA GLN A 153 -23.05 -2.67 -8.15
C GLN A 153 -24.27 -3.13 -7.35
N LYS A 154 -24.04 -3.89 -6.28
CA LYS A 154 -25.09 -4.18 -5.29
C LYS A 154 -25.41 -2.93 -4.47
N GLY A 155 -26.22 -2.05 -5.02
CA GLY A 155 -26.89 -0.99 -4.25
C GLY A 155 -28.11 -1.52 -3.50
N LYS A 156 -28.52 -0.84 -2.42
CA LYS A 156 -29.78 -1.08 -1.68
C LYS A 156 -31.06 -1.10 -2.54
N ASN A 157 -30.97 -0.78 -3.84
CA ASN A 157 -32.09 -0.54 -4.76
C ASN A 157 -32.02 -1.36 -6.07
N ASP A 158 -31.55 -2.62 -6.06
CA ASP A 158 -31.58 -3.50 -7.25
C ASP A 158 -31.02 -2.85 -8.54
N LEU A 159 -29.85 -2.20 -8.46
CA LEU A 159 -29.20 -1.66 -9.66
C LEU A 159 -28.86 -2.81 -10.62
N LYS A 160 -29.30 -2.66 -11.87
CA LYS A 160 -29.00 -3.60 -12.95
C LYS A 160 -27.50 -3.59 -13.23
N GLY A 161 -26.93 -4.77 -13.45
CA GLY A 161 -25.56 -4.86 -13.93
C GLY A 161 -25.41 -4.15 -15.27
N VAL A 162 -24.26 -3.51 -15.47
CA VAL A 162 -23.88 -2.88 -16.74
C VAL A 162 -22.76 -3.71 -17.34
N ASP A 163 -22.93 -4.06 -18.61
CA ASP A 163 -21.98 -4.88 -19.35
C ASP A 163 -21.07 -3.96 -20.16
N PHE A 164 -19.76 -4.15 -20.01
CA PHE A 164 -18.74 -3.42 -20.75
C PHE A 164 -18.03 -4.35 -21.72
N GLU A 165 -17.81 -3.86 -22.94
CA GLU A 165 -16.97 -4.53 -23.91
C GLU A 165 -15.50 -4.48 -23.48
N GLU A 166 -14.75 -5.55 -23.72
CA GLU A 166 -13.32 -5.60 -23.36
C GLU A 166 -12.52 -4.47 -24.05
N ASN A 167 -12.95 -4.05 -25.24
CA ASN A 167 -12.30 -2.98 -25.98
C ASN A 167 -12.63 -1.57 -25.47
N ASP A 168 -13.54 -1.43 -24.52
CA ASP A 168 -13.89 -0.16 -23.90
C ASP A 168 -13.22 0.03 -22.54
N ILE A 169 -12.50 -0.98 -22.04
CA ILE A 169 -11.88 -0.93 -20.72
C ILE A 169 -10.36 -0.92 -20.83
N LEU A 170 -9.73 0.07 -20.20
CA LEU A 170 -8.32 0.02 -19.82
C LEU A 170 -8.21 -0.83 -18.55
N PHE A 171 -7.52 -1.96 -18.64
CA PHE A 171 -7.37 -2.89 -17.53
C PHE A 171 -5.92 -3.01 -17.11
N PHE A 172 -5.64 -2.57 -15.88
CA PHE A 172 -4.36 -2.83 -15.22
C PHE A 172 -4.48 -4.03 -14.28
N LYS A 173 -3.51 -4.93 -14.36
CA LYS A 173 -3.52 -6.19 -13.61
C LYS A 173 -2.17 -6.54 -13.04
N ARG A 174 -2.14 -6.96 -11.78
CA ARG A 174 -0.98 -7.61 -11.18
C ARG A 174 -0.87 -9.07 -11.62
N ASN A 175 0.29 -9.65 -11.39
CA ASN A 175 0.46 -11.08 -11.53
C ASN A 175 -0.38 -11.79 -10.47
N SER A 176 -1.00 -12.91 -10.86
CA SER A 176 -1.65 -13.83 -9.94
C SER A 176 -1.25 -15.25 -10.32
N LEU A 177 -0.97 -16.06 -9.30
CA LEU A 177 -0.70 -17.50 -9.48
C LEU A 177 -2.00 -18.31 -9.49
N VAL A 178 -3.08 -17.75 -8.94
CA VAL A 178 -4.36 -18.43 -8.74
C VAL A 178 -5.33 -18.13 -9.88
N SER A 179 -5.32 -16.91 -10.42
CA SER A 179 -6.20 -16.48 -11.49
C SER A 179 -5.45 -15.95 -12.69
N LYS A 180 -5.89 -16.34 -13.89
CA LYS A 180 -5.44 -15.67 -15.12
C LYS A 180 -6.19 -14.37 -15.38
N LYS A 181 -7.38 -14.21 -14.78
CA LYS A 181 -8.33 -13.14 -15.08
C LYS A 181 -8.22 -11.96 -14.11
N TYR A 182 -7.90 -12.24 -12.85
CA TYR A 182 -7.62 -11.24 -11.81
C TYR A 182 -6.14 -11.23 -11.43
N GLY A 183 -5.64 -10.07 -11.00
CA GLY A 183 -4.38 -9.94 -10.29
C GLY A 183 -4.56 -10.08 -8.78
N ASP A 184 -3.47 -10.35 -8.06
CA ASP A 184 -3.46 -10.43 -6.60
C ASP A 184 -3.08 -9.09 -5.96
N SER A 185 -3.67 -8.80 -4.80
CA SER A 185 -3.32 -7.64 -3.96
C SER A 185 -1.85 -7.67 -3.51
N LEU A 186 -1.27 -6.50 -3.22
CA LEU A 186 0.09 -6.40 -2.65
C LEU A 186 0.22 -7.16 -1.35
N PHE A 187 -0.79 -7.05 -0.50
CA PHE A 187 -0.78 -7.59 0.84
C PHE A 187 -1.60 -8.88 0.95
N ALA A 188 -1.99 -9.50 -0.18
CA ALA A 188 -2.79 -10.73 -0.19
C ALA A 188 -2.19 -11.85 0.69
N ASN A 189 -0.85 -11.95 0.71
CA ASN A 189 -0.13 -12.96 1.49
C ASN A 189 -0.11 -12.66 2.99
N SER A 190 -0.21 -11.39 3.39
CA SER A 190 -0.11 -10.92 4.78
C SER A 190 -1.44 -10.45 5.37
N VAL A 191 -2.57 -10.73 4.70
CA VAL A 191 -3.91 -10.30 5.15
C VAL A 191 -4.21 -10.77 6.57
N ASN A 192 -3.83 -11.99 6.94
CA ASN A 192 -4.15 -12.53 8.27
C ASN A 192 -3.36 -11.80 9.37
N GLU A 193 -2.10 -11.48 9.11
CA GLU A 193 -1.19 -10.74 9.96
C GLU A 193 -1.70 -9.31 10.16
N ILE A 194 -2.17 -8.67 9.08
CA ILE A 194 -2.78 -7.34 9.13
C ILE A 194 -4.07 -7.36 9.95
N ILE A 195 -4.94 -8.35 9.71
CA ILE A 195 -6.19 -8.52 10.47
C ILE A 195 -5.88 -8.74 11.96
N LEU A 196 -4.89 -9.58 12.28
CA LEU A 196 -4.45 -9.81 13.65
C LEU A 196 -3.95 -8.52 14.31
N LEU A 197 -3.12 -7.74 13.60
CA LEU A 197 -2.63 -6.44 14.06
C LEU A 197 -3.79 -5.46 14.32
N THR A 198 -4.81 -5.45 13.45
CA THR A 198 -6.03 -4.65 13.62
C THR A 198 -6.82 -5.10 14.85
N TYR A 199 -7.00 -6.41 15.06
CA TYR A 199 -7.69 -6.94 16.24
C TYR A 199 -6.96 -6.63 17.53
N ILE A 200 -5.64 -6.81 17.56
CA ILE A 200 -4.78 -6.43 18.68
C ILE A 200 -4.98 -4.95 18.99
N THR A 201 -4.92 -4.08 17.99
CA THR A 201 -5.11 -2.63 18.17
C THR A 201 -6.51 -2.31 18.70
N LYS A 202 -7.57 -2.94 18.18
CA LYS A 202 -8.95 -2.77 18.64
C LYS A 202 -9.14 -3.27 20.08
N TYR A 203 -8.54 -4.41 20.43
CA TYR A 203 -8.55 -4.96 21.79
C TYR A 203 -7.91 -3.98 22.77
N PHE A 204 -6.71 -3.48 22.46
CA PHE A 204 -6.03 -2.54 23.35
C PHE A 204 -6.72 -1.19 23.45
N LYS A 205 -7.28 -0.66 22.36
CA LYS A 205 -8.12 0.55 22.43
C LYS A 205 -9.27 0.37 23.42
N LYS A 206 -9.96 -0.78 23.40
CA LYS A 206 -11.03 -1.10 24.35
C LYS A 206 -10.52 -1.31 25.77
N PHE A 207 -9.38 -1.98 25.92
CA PHE A 207 -8.74 -2.21 27.20
C PHE A 207 -8.39 -0.89 27.91
N PHE A 208 -7.78 0.05 27.18
CA PHE A 208 -7.43 1.37 27.71
C PHE A 208 -8.64 2.29 27.87
N SER A 209 -9.64 2.23 26.99
CA SER A 209 -10.88 3.00 27.16
C SER A 209 -11.66 2.58 28.41
N ASN A 210 -11.52 1.31 28.80
CA ASN A 210 -12.09 0.75 30.02
C ASN A 210 -11.17 0.97 31.24
N GLY A 211 -10.25 1.93 31.20
CA GLY A 211 -9.47 2.35 32.37
C GLY A 211 -8.51 1.31 32.94
N ASN A 212 -8.12 0.28 32.17
CA ASN A 212 -7.33 -0.85 32.69
C ASN A 212 -7.97 -1.48 33.94
N ILE A 213 -9.31 -1.46 34.00
CA ILE A 213 -10.05 -2.06 35.11
C ILE A 213 -9.90 -3.57 34.99
N ASN A 214 -9.12 -4.16 35.90
CA ASN A 214 -9.18 -5.61 36.08
C ASN A 214 -10.63 -5.98 36.38
N PRO A 215 -11.19 -7.01 35.71
CA PRO A 215 -12.54 -7.42 35.99
C PRO A 215 -12.65 -7.85 37.46
N THR A 216 -13.24 -6.99 38.28
CA THR A 216 -13.45 -7.24 39.70
C THR A 216 -14.86 -7.78 39.89
N ILE A 217 -14.99 -8.94 40.52
CA ILE A 217 -16.28 -9.43 40.99
C ILE A 217 -16.50 -8.84 42.38
N LEU A 218 -17.47 -7.94 42.48
CA LEU A 218 -18.01 -7.49 43.76
C LEU A 218 -19.19 -8.38 44.13
N PHE A 219 -19.18 -8.90 45.33
CA PHE A 219 -20.29 -9.67 45.87
C PHE A 219 -20.60 -9.23 47.29
N ASP A 220 -21.87 -9.30 47.63
CA ASP A 220 -22.34 -9.06 48.99
C ASP A 220 -21.96 -10.26 49.86
N GLU A 221 -21.09 -10.05 50.85
CA GLU A 221 -20.67 -11.10 51.79
C GLU A 221 -21.83 -11.57 52.66
N ASN A 222 -22.77 -10.67 52.98
CA ASN A 222 -23.85 -10.93 53.93
C ASN A 222 -25.20 -11.25 53.27
N LYS A 223 -25.33 -11.04 51.95
CA LYS A 223 -26.59 -11.18 51.18
C LYS A 223 -27.73 -10.29 51.72
N GLU A 224 -27.38 -9.11 52.22
CA GLU A 224 -28.29 -8.12 52.77
C GLU A 224 -28.82 -7.15 51.69
N LEU A 225 -28.21 -7.11 50.51
CA LEU A 225 -28.61 -6.23 49.42
C LEU A 225 -29.76 -6.81 48.59
N ASP A 226 -30.77 -5.97 48.36
CA ASP A 226 -31.87 -6.30 47.46
C ASP A 226 -31.48 -6.11 45.97
N ASP A 227 -32.30 -6.67 45.07
CA ASP A 227 -32.08 -6.58 43.61
C ASP A 227 -32.07 -5.13 43.08
N GLU A 228 -32.75 -4.21 43.75
CA GLU A 228 -32.84 -2.79 43.36
C GLU A 228 -31.57 -2.02 43.75
N GLN A 229 -31.01 -2.30 44.93
CA GLN A 229 -29.74 -1.81 45.44
C GLN A 229 -28.58 -2.33 44.60
N MET A 230 -28.59 -3.61 44.23
CA MET A 230 -27.60 -4.17 43.31
C MET A 230 -27.65 -3.51 41.93
N SER A 231 -28.84 -3.21 41.41
CA SER A 231 -28.99 -2.51 40.14
C SER A 231 -28.49 -1.05 40.21
N LYS A 232 -28.68 -0.37 41.35
CA LYS A 232 -28.15 0.99 41.59
C LYS A 232 -26.61 0.99 41.70
N ILE A 233 -26.03 -0.02 42.33
CA ILE A 233 -24.58 -0.21 42.41
C ILE A 233 -24.00 -0.51 41.02
N GLU A 234 -24.65 -1.36 40.23
CA GLU A 234 -24.26 -1.66 38.84
C GLU A 234 -24.28 -0.39 37.96
N SER A 235 -25.33 0.44 38.09
CA SER A 235 -25.39 1.75 37.41
C SER A 235 -24.27 2.67 37.88
N LEU A 236 -24.07 2.83 39.19
CA LEU A 236 -23.02 3.69 39.74
C LEU A 236 -21.62 3.26 39.30
N ILE A 237 -21.35 1.96 39.22
CA ILE A 237 -20.08 1.41 38.73
C ILE A 237 -19.91 1.69 37.24
N ASN A 238 -20.95 1.44 36.44
CA ASN A 238 -20.88 1.72 35.00
C ASN A 238 -20.72 3.22 34.73
N ASP A 239 -21.43 4.08 35.46
CA ASP A 239 -21.41 5.54 35.26
C ASP A 239 -20.13 6.19 35.79
N LYS A 240 -19.54 5.67 36.89
CA LYS A 240 -18.36 6.26 37.54
C LYS A 240 -17.05 5.55 37.31
N ILE A 241 -17.02 4.33 36.77
CA ILE A 241 -15.75 3.64 36.48
C ILE A 241 -15.54 3.51 34.96
N SER A 242 -16.59 3.57 34.12
CA SER A 242 -16.38 3.60 32.67
C SER A 242 -15.84 4.96 32.20
N GLY A 243 -14.78 4.92 31.40
CA GLY A 243 -14.16 6.10 30.77
C GLY A 243 -12.86 6.58 31.43
N ILE A 244 -11.95 7.09 30.59
CA ILE A 244 -10.63 7.64 30.98
C ILE A 244 -10.77 8.81 31.98
N GLU A 245 -11.83 9.62 31.86
CA GLU A 245 -12.04 10.79 32.74
C GLU A 245 -12.43 10.40 34.18
N ASN A 246 -12.88 9.17 34.37
CA ASN A 246 -13.43 8.67 35.63
C ASN A 246 -12.47 7.74 36.39
N SER A 247 -11.24 7.55 35.91
CA SER A 247 -10.25 6.61 36.47
C SER A 247 -9.81 6.90 37.90
N ASN A 248 -10.09 8.11 38.41
CA ASN A 248 -9.75 8.55 39.77
C ASN A 248 -10.98 8.74 40.67
N SER A 249 -12.14 8.21 40.27
CA SER A 249 -13.37 8.37 41.04
C SER A 249 -13.38 7.44 42.27
N THR A 250 -13.60 8.02 43.46
CA THR A 250 -13.76 7.23 44.69
C THR A 250 -15.23 6.86 44.86
N ILE A 251 -15.54 5.56 44.84
CA ILE A 251 -16.86 5.04 45.18
C ILE A 251 -16.85 4.62 46.65
N ILE A 252 -17.70 5.23 47.46
CA ILE A 252 -17.92 4.84 48.86
C ILE A 252 -19.14 3.94 48.90
N ILE A 253 -18.93 2.66 49.20
CA ILE A 253 -20.01 1.68 49.42
C ILE A 253 -20.13 1.45 50.93
N GLN A 254 -21.30 1.74 51.50
CA GLN A 254 -21.61 1.42 52.90
C GLN A 254 -22.13 -0.03 52.96
N GLY A 255 -21.23 -0.97 53.27
CA GLY A 255 -21.54 -2.41 53.40
C GLY A 255 -20.26 -3.26 53.37
N LYS A 256 -20.30 -4.49 53.92
CA LYS A 256 -19.20 -5.46 53.76
C LYS A 256 -19.30 -6.12 52.38
N MET A 257 -18.53 -5.61 51.44
CA MET A 257 -18.40 -6.17 50.10
C MET A 257 -17.15 -7.02 49.99
N GLY A 258 -17.31 -8.23 49.47
CA GLY A 258 -16.20 -9.09 49.07
C GLY A 258 -15.72 -8.67 47.68
N LYS A 259 -14.39 -8.71 47.49
CA LYS A 259 -13.73 -8.34 46.24
C LYS A 259 -12.92 -9.53 45.73
N ILE A 260 -13.24 -10.03 44.55
CA ILE A 260 -12.35 -10.94 43.81
C ILE A 260 -11.82 -10.18 42.60
N ASP A 261 -10.54 -9.87 42.62
CA ASP A 261 -9.84 -9.32 41.45
C ASP A 261 -9.46 -10.47 40.52
N LEU A 262 -10.05 -10.51 39.32
CA LEU A 262 -9.55 -11.38 38.26
C LEU A 262 -8.31 -10.71 37.69
N SER A 263 -7.13 -11.22 38.04
CA SER A 263 -5.87 -10.65 37.55
C SER A 263 -5.74 -10.90 36.05
N THR A 264 -5.81 -9.84 35.26
CA THR A 264 -5.23 -9.81 33.92
C THR A 264 -3.84 -9.21 34.05
N ILE A 265 -2.80 -10.04 33.95
CA ILE A 265 -1.41 -9.57 33.89
C ILE A 265 -1.23 -8.92 32.52
N PHE A 266 -1.51 -7.63 32.43
CA PHE A 266 -1.18 -6.84 31.26
C PHE A 266 0.33 -6.55 31.27
N ASP A 267 1.00 -6.96 30.20
CA ASP A 267 2.43 -6.76 29.99
C ASP A 267 2.60 -5.82 28.78
N PRO A 268 2.79 -4.50 29.01
CA PRO A 268 2.91 -3.52 27.94
C PRO A 268 4.09 -3.79 27.00
N GLU A 269 5.19 -4.34 27.52
CA GLU A 269 6.40 -4.61 26.75
C GLU A 269 6.14 -5.71 25.72
N LYS A 270 5.47 -6.79 26.13
CA LYS A 270 5.05 -7.87 25.20
C LYS A 270 4.10 -7.38 24.12
N TYR A 271 3.23 -6.43 24.45
CA TYR A 271 2.34 -5.84 23.45
C TYR A 271 3.11 -5.02 22.42
N ILE A 272 4.00 -4.14 22.88
CA ILE A 272 4.81 -3.29 22.00
C ILE A 272 5.71 -4.15 21.11
N SER A 273 6.34 -5.20 21.67
CA SER A 273 7.18 -6.12 20.91
C SER A 273 6.39 -6.89 19.85
N LEU A 274 5.25 -7.50 20.22
CA LEU A 274 4.40 -8.21 19.26
C LEU A 274 3.89 -7.30 18.15
N LYS A 275 3.52 -6.06 18.48
CA LYS A 275 3.10 -5.07 17.48
C LYS A 275 4.24 -4.71 16.53
N ARG A 276 5.47 -4.61 17.03
CA ARG A 276 6.65 -4.31 16.21
C ARG A 276 6.98 -5.47 15.28
N GLU A 277 7.03 -6.69 15.81
CA GLU A 277 7.27 -7.92 15.05
C GLU A 277 6.25 -8.09 13.92
N LEU A 278 4.95 -7.93 14.21
CA LEU A 278 3.91 -7.98 13.17
C LEU A 278 4.08 -6.90 12.09
N LYS A 279 4.53 -5.70 12.45
CA LYS A 279 4.80 -4.65 11.46
C LYS A 279 6.01 -4.98 10.60
N GLU A 280 7.04 -5.57 11.18
CA GLU A 280 8.25 -6.03 10.48
C GLU A 280 7.88 -7.15 9.50
N ASP A 281 7.12 -8.16 9.93
CA ASP A 281 6.65 -9.26 9.08
C ASP A 281 5.82 -8.75 7.89
N ILE A 282 4.85 -7.86 8.15
CA ILE A 282 4.03 -7.24 7.10
C ILE A 282 4.91 -6.45 6.12
N ALA A 283 5.90 -5.70 6.60
CA ALA A 283 6.79 -4.94 5.75
C ALA A 283 7.65 -5.85 4.85
N ILE A 284 8.16 -6.95 5.40
CA ILE A 284 8.93 -7.96 4.66
C ILE A 284 8.06 -8.57 3.56
N ASP A 285 6.84 -9.00 3.88
CA ASP A 285 5.92 -9.61 2.91
C ASP A 285 5.55 -8.66 1.77
N MET A 286 5.44 -7.37 2.07
CA MET A 286 5.18 -6.31 1.08
C MET A 286 6.44 -5.82 0.34
N ASN A 287 7.62 -6.35 0.69
CA ASN A 287 8.95 -5.94 0.22
C ASN A 287 9.27 -4.45 0.51
N ILE A 288 8.75 -3.90 1.61
CA ILE A 288 8.96 -2.51 2.01
C ILE A 288 10.10 -2.41 3.01
N PRO A 289 11.13 -1.58 2.77
CA PRO A 289 12.16 -1.33 3.75
C PRO A 289 11.57 -0.80 5.07
N PHE A 290 11.75 -1.54 6.16
CA PHE A 290 11.15 -1.22 7.46
C PHE A 290 11.62 0.14 8.02
N ASP A 291 12.84 0.57 7.69
CA ASP A 291 13.39 1.88 8.06
C ASP A 291 12.60 3.07 7.47
N LEU A 292 11.77 2.84 6.45
CA LEU A 292 10.84 3.86 5.93
C LEU A 292 9.53 3.94 6.70
N LEU A 293 9.27 2.96 7.58
CA LEU A 293 8.06 2.82 8.40
C LEU A 293 8.33 3.15 9.87
N SER A 294 9.56 2.91 10.33
CA SER A 294 10.00 3.19 11.70
C SER A 294 10.99 4.36 11.73
N SER A 295 10.63 5.42 12.45
CA SER A 295 11.54 6.53 12.75
C SER A 295 12.57 6.18 13.83
N GLU A 296 12.38 5.07 14.55
CA GLU A 296 13.20 4.71 15.72
C GLU A 296 14.56 4.09 15.34
N SER A 297 14.69 3.54 14.12
CA SER A 297 15.90 2.85 13.63
C SER A 297 16.68 3.62 12.55
N SER A 298 16.18 4.77 12.09
CA SER A 298 16.69 5.40 10.88
C SER A 298 17.76 6.46 11.17
N ASN A 299 18.97 6.26 10.63
CA ASN A 299 19.95 7.33 10.45
C ASN A 299 19.89 7.82 8.99
N ARG A 300 20.39 9.03 8.70
CA ARG A 300 20.23 9.64 7.35
C ARG A 300 20.76 8.75 6.21
N ALA A 301 21.83 8.00 6.46
CA ALA A 301 22.41 7.09 5.47
C ALA A 301 21.50 5.87 5.23
N THR A 302 20.96 5.26 6.29
CA THR A 302 20.02 4.13 6.15
C THR A 302 18.71 4.55 5.51
N SER A 303 18.22 5.76 5.76
CA SER A 303 17.03 6.29 5.08
C SER A 303 17.23 6.45 3.57
N GLN A 304 18.40 6.92 3.14
CA GLN A 304 18.71 7.12 1.71
C GLN A 304 18.78 5.77 0.98
N THR A 305 19.53 4.81 1.54
CA THR A 305 19.61 3.46 0.97
C THR A 305 18.24 2.77 0.95
N ALA A 306 17.42 2.96 1.98
CA ALA A 306 16.05 2.44 2.01
C ALA A 306 15.17 3.09 0.92
N MET A 307 15.36 4.39 0.64
CA MET A 307 14.66 5.08 -0.44
C MET A 307 15.08 4.54 -1.81
N GLU A 308 16.39 4.39 -2.05
CA GLU A 308 16.92 3.81 -3.29
C GLU A 308 16.38 2.38 -3.52
N ALA A 309 16.32 1.57 -2.46
CA ALA A 309 15.74 0.23 -2.51
C ALA A 309 14.24 0.26 -2.82
N LEU A 310 13.47 1.18 -2.22
CA LEU A 310 12.04 1.35 -2.52
C LEU A 310 11.83 1.66 -4.00
N TYR A 311 12.58 2.61 -4.54
CA TYR A 311 12.42 2.99 -5.94
C TYR A 311 12.87 1.90 -6.91
N SER A 312 14.05 1.34 -6.69
CA SER A 312 14.64 0.34 -7.59
C SER A 312 13.85 -0.97 -7.62
N ASN A 313 13.31 -1.38 -6.46
CA ASN A 313 12.65 -2.69 -6.34
C ASN A 313 11.12 -2.61 -6.47
N ILE A 314 10.50 -1.45 -6.23
CA ILE A 314 9.04 -1.32 -6.19
C ILE A 314 8.54 -0.25 -7.17
N ILE A 315 8.99 1.00 -7.05
CA ILE A 315 8.42 2.12 -7.82
C ILE A 315 8.67 1.96 -9.32
N ILE A 316 9.93 1.82 -9.72
CA ILE A 316 10.31 1.72 -11.14
C ILE A 316 9.70 0.46 -11.78
N PRO A 317 9.81 -0.74 -11.17
CA PRO A 317 9.16 -1.93 -11.73
C PRO A 317 7.62 -1.83 -11.82
N LEU A 318 6.99 -1.04 -10.95
CA LEU A 318 5.56 -0.78 -11.02
C LEU A 318 5.22 0.18 -12.17
N GLN A 319 6.00 1.25 -12.34
CA GLN A 319 5.90 2.19 -13.47
C GLN A 319 6.07 1.46 -14.80
N ASP A 320 7.10 0.64 -14.94
CA ASP A 320 7.35 -0.16 -16.15
C ASP A 320 6.17 -1.07 -16.48
N ARG A 321 5.57 -1.69 -15.44
CA ARG A 321 4.38 -2.53 -15.63
C ARG A 321 3.19 -1.71 -16.13
N LEU A 322 2.93 -0.55 -15.53
CA LEU A 322 1.84 0.34 -15.95
C LEU A 322 2.04 0.77 -17.41
N VAL A 323 3.23 1.26 -17.75
CA VAL A 323 3.59 1.67 -19.12
C VAL A 323 3.44 0.51 -20.09
N SER A 324 3.95 -0.68 -19.76
CA SER A 324 3.85 -1.86 -20.63
C SER A 324 2.40 -2.25 -20.91
N GLN A 325 1.53 -2.22 -19.88
CA GLN A 325 0.11 -2.55 -20.03
C GLN A 325 -0.63 -1.46 -20.80
N LEU A 326 -0.33 -0.19 -20.53
CA LEU A 326 -0.88 0.96 -21.22
C LEU A 326 -0.54 0.92 -22.71
N LYS A 327 0.75 0.74 -23.06
CA LYS A 327 1.22 0.59 -24.44
C LYS A 327 0.50 -0.54 -25.15
N LYS A 328 0.43 -1.72 -24.52
CA LYS A 328 -0.24 -2.89 -25.11
C LYS A 328 -1.71 -2.61 -25.42
N GLN A 329 -2.42 -1.94 -24.51
CA GLN A 329 -3.83 -1.62 -24.71
C GLN A 329 -4.02 -0.51 -25.76
N PHE A 330 -3.18 0.53 -25.73
CA PHE A 330 -3.23 1.62 -26.70
C PHE A 330 -2.93 1.13 -28.11
N LEU A 331 -1.95 0.23 -28.29
CA LEU A 331 -1.66 -0.39 -29.58
C LEU A 331 -2.84 -1.24 -30.09
N LYS A 332 -3.53 -1.98 -29.20
CA LYS A 332 -4.75 -2.72 -29.55
C LYS A 332 -5.86 -1.77 -30.03
N TRP A 333 -5.97 -0.59 -29.43
CA TRP A 333 -6.96 0.42 -29.78
C TRP A 333 -6.61 1.32 -30.94
N PHE A 334 -5.32 1.43 -31.26
CA PHE A 334 -4.81 2.22 -32.36
C PHE A 334 -5.17 1.58 -33.71
N ARG A 335 -5.26 0.25 -33.75
CA ARG A 335 -5.62 -0.52 -34.94
C ARG A 335 -7.10 -0.93 -34.87
N ASP A 336 -7.84 -0.72 -35.96
CA ASP A 336 -9.20 -1.24 -36.11
C ASP A 336 -9.19 -2.78 -36.31
N GLU A 337 -10.37 -3.41 -36.38
CA GLU A 337 -10.49 -4.86 -36.62
C GLU A 337 -9.87 -5.32 -37.95
N LYS A 338 -9.62 -4.40 -38.88
CA LYS A 338 -9.00 -4.63 -40.19
C LYS A 338 -7.50 -4.27 -40.19
N GLY A 339 -6.95 -3.82 -39.07
CA GLY A 339 -5.55 -3.44 -38.90
C GLY A 339 -5.20 -2.01 -39.32
N ASN A 340 -6.18 -1.16 -39.66
CA ASN A 340 -5.95 0.23 -40.05
C ASN A 340 -5.79 1.15 -38.84
N GLU A 341 -4.96 2.16 -38.97
CA GLU A 341 -4.77 3.21 -37.96
C GLU A 341 -6.05 4.04 -37.82
N CYS A 342 -6.56 4.16 -36.60
CA CYS A 342 -7.82 4.87 -36.34
C CYS A 342 -7.67 6.13 -35.48
N TRP A 343 -6.48 6.44 -34.99
CA TRP A 343 -6.22 7.64 -34.17
C TRP A 343 -5.50 8.70 -35.00
N ASN A 344 -6.18 9.79 -35.31
CA ASN A 344 -5.55 10.90 -36.04
C ASN A 344 -4.54 11.64 -35.13
N GLY A 345 -3.32 11.85 -35.62
CA GLY A 345 -2.29 12.65 -34.94
C GLY A 345 -1.50 11.91 -33.85
N ILE A 346 -1.71 10.60 -33.70
CA ILE A 346 -0.93 9.73 -32.83
C ILE A 346 -0.36 8.63 -33.72
N SER A 347 0.95 8.38 -33.64
CA SER A 347 1.60 7.29 -34.36
C SER A 347 1.88 6.11 -33.44
N GLU A 348 2.11 4.92 -34.01
CA GLU A 348 2.58 3.75 -33.26
C GLU A 348 3.90 4.05 -32.53
N GLU A 349 4.80 4.81 -33.16
CA GLU A 349 6.07 5.23 -32.55
C GLU A 349 5.84 6.09 -31.29
N ASN A 350 4.88 7.01 -31.32
CA ASN A 350 4.53 7.84 -30.16
C ASN A 350 4.04 6.98 -28.98
N ILE A 351 3.24 5.94 -29.25
CA ILE A 351 2.78 5.01 -28.22
C ILE A 351 3.97 4.21 -27.65
N LEU A 352 4.89 3.76 -28.50
CA LEU A 352 6.07 3.01 -28.06
C LEU A 352 7.05 3.85 -27.24
N LYS A 353 7.07 5.17 -27.42
CA LYS A 353 7.88 6.12 -26.65
C LYS A 353 7.31 6.49 -25.27
N ILE A 354 6.09 6.06 -24.91
CA ILE A 354 5.53 6.41 -23.59
C ILE A 354 6.46 5.92 -22.46
N SER A 355 6.92 6.81 -21.59
CA SER A 355 7.74 6.50 -20.42
C SER A 355 7.38 7.48 -19.31
N PHE A 356 7.63 7.08 -18.06
CA PHE A 356 7.66 8.03 -16.96
C PHE A 356 8.95 8.84 -17.01
N LEU A 357 8.90 10.08 -16.53
CA LEU A 357 10.10 10.89 -16.37
C LEU A 357 11.06 10.22 -15.39
N ASP A 358 12.33 10.12 -15.78
CA ASP A 358 13.38 9.54 -14.94
C ASP A 358 13.54 10.32 -13.63
N ILE A 359 13.55 9.58 -12.52
CA ILE A 359 13.69 10.14 -11.18
C ILE A 359 15.16 9.95 -10.76
N ASN A 360 15.92 11.04 -10.70
CA ASN A 360 17.26 10.96 -10.12
C ASN A 360 17.17 10.88 -8.60
N LEU A 361 17.53 9.72 -8.06
CA LEU A 361 17.48 9.41 -6.62
C LEU A 361 18.84 9.56 -5.94
N LYS A 362 19.91 9.71 -6.72
CA LYS A 362 21.25 9.81 -6.16
C LYS A 362 21.39 11.15 -5.45
N ASN A 363 22.16 11.13 -4.38
CA ASN A 363 22.59 12.36 -3.73
C ASN A 363 23.47 13.15 -4.73
N PRO A 364 23.07 14.38 -5.12
CA PRO A 364 23.82 15.17 -6.09
C PRO A 364 25.27 15.36 -5.68
N LYS A 365 25.55 15.41 -4.38
CA LYS A 365 26.90 15.53 -3.85
C LYS A 365 27.76 14.29 -4.12
N ASP A 366 27.21 13.10 -3.90
CA ASP A 366 27.97 11.84 -4.04
C ASP A 366 28.16 11.49 -5.53
N GLU A 367 27.16 11.79 -6.36
CA GLU A 367 27.27 11.70 -7.82
C GLU A 367 28.33 12.68 -8.34
N MET A 368 28.36 13.91 -7.82
CA MET A 368 29.36 14.90 -8.18
C MET A 368 30.77 14.50 -7.71
N GLU A 369 30.94 13.98 -6.50
CA GLU A 369 32.23 13.45 -6.04
C GLU A 369 32.72 12.31 -6.95
N THR A 370 31.81 11.46 -7.41
CA THR A 370 32.11 10.37 -8.35
C THR A 370 32.53 10.90 -9.72
N LEU A 371 31.77 11.84 -10.29
CA LEU A 371 32.05 12.46 -11.59
C LEU A 371 33.37 13.27 -11.56
N VAL A 372 33.61 14.02 -10.49
CA VAL A 372 34.88 14.72 -10.26
C VAL A 372 36.03 13.73 -10.08
N GLY A 373 35.78 12.57 -9.44
CA GLY A 373 36.74 11.48 -9.38
C GLY A 373 37.11 10.94 -10.76
N TYR A 374 36.13 10.71 -11.64
CA TYR A 374 36.38 10.27 -13.02
C TYR A 374 37.11 11.32 -13.84
N LEU A 375 36.79 12.61 -13.67
CA LEU A 375 37.52 13.71 -14.29
C LEU A 375 38.98 13.74 -13.84
N LYS A 376 39.23 13.67 -12.52
CA LYS A 376 40.58 13.64 -11.93
C LYS A 376 41.39 12.42 -12.37
N ASN A 377 40.74 11.31 -12.64
CA ASN A 377 41.40 10.10 -13.11
C ASN A 377 41.58 10.07 -14.64
N GLY A 378 41.18 11.13 -15.36
CA GLY A 378 41.23 11.21 -16.82
C GLY A 378 40.32 10.22 -17.53
N VAL A 379 39.30 9.70 -16.83
CA VAL A 379 38.33 8.73 -17.36
C VAL A 379 37.20 9.43 -18.13
N LEU A 380 36.83 10.64 -17.71
CA LEU A 380 35.84 11.47 -18.39
C LEU A 380 36.43 12.85 -18.69
N SER A 381 36.04 13.44 -19.82
CA SER A 381 36.33 14.84 -20.15
C SER A 381 35.45 15.80 -19.34
N VAL A 382 35.78 17.09 -19.36
CA VAL A 382 34.99 18.11 -18.66
C VAL A 382 33.57 18.19 -19.26
N ASN A 383 33.44 18.07 -20.58
CA ASN A 383 32.15 18.09 -21.26
C ASN A 383 31.32 16.83 -20.98
N GLU A 384 31.94 15.65 -20.91
CA GLU A 384 31.23 14.41 -20.54
C GLU A 384 30.70 14.46 -19.11
N VAL A 385 31.44 15.09 -18.19
CA VAL A 385 30.95 15.34 -16.83
C VAL A 385 29.82 16.36 -16.82
N ARG A 386 29.91 17.43 -17.63
CA ARG A 386 28.86 18.45 -17.76
C ARG A 386 27.57 17.89 -18.34
N GLU A 387 27.67 17.03 -19.35
CA GLU A 387 26.53 16.33 -19.95
C GLU A 387 25.86 15.41 -18.93
N LYS A 388 26.65 14.56 -18.24
CA LYS A 388 26.13 13.64 -17.22
C LYS A 388 25.54 14.35 -15.99
N ALA A 389 26.01 15.56 -15.69
CA ALA A 389 25.49 16.39 -14.61
C ALA A 389 24.41 17.38 -15.07
N LEU A 390 23.99 17.34 -16.34
CA LEU A 390 22.98 18.23 -16.94
C LEU A 390 23.31 19.73 -16.79
N LEU A 391 24.60 20.09 -16.85
CA LEU A 391 25.11 21.46 -16.61
C LEU A 391 25.07 22.39 -17.83
N GLY A 392 24.29 22.03 -18.86
CA GLY A 392 24.11 22.80 -20.09
C GLY A 392 25.22 22.60 -21.12
N GLU A 393 25.36 23.56 -22.03
CA GLU A 393 26.19 23.45 -23.23
C GLU A 393 27.67 23.13 -22.93
N ALA A 394 28.28 22.44 -23.90
CA ALA A 394 29.69 22.11 -23.92
C ALA A 394 30.53 23.39 -23.88
N ILE A 395 31.67 23.33 -23.18
CA ILE A 395 32.65 24.40 -23.17
C ILE A 395 33.75 24.10 -24.20
N GLU A 396 34.28 25.17 -24.78
CA GLU A 396 35.46 25.12 -25.65
C GLU A 396 36.64 24.52 -24.86
N ASP A 397 37.40 23.61 -25.49
CA ASP A 397 38.47 22.80 -24.88
C ASP A 397 38.04 21.79 -23.78
N GLY A 398 36.73 21.55 -23.60
CA GLY A 398 36.21 20.64 -22.57
C GLY A 398 36.30 19.15 -22.90
N ASP A 399 36.68 18.77 -24.12
CA ASP A 399 36.80 17.37 -24.58
C ASP A 399 38.22 16.79 -24.43
N ASP A 400 39.18 17.59 -23.95
CA ASP A 400 40.56 17.15 -23.77
C ASP A 400 40.66 16.12 -22.62
N TYR A 401 40.89 14.84 -22.96
CA TYR A 401 41.25 13.81 -22.00
C TYR A 401 42.66 14.06 -21.46
N ARG A 402 42.74 14.64 -20.26
CA ARG A 402 44.02 14.88 -19.60
C ARG A 402 44.41 13.66 -18.78
N ILE A 403 45.36 12.87 -19.30
CA ILE A 403 45.97 11.74 -18.57
C ILE A 403 46.80 12.31 -17.41
N ILE A 404 46.29 12.24 -16.19
CA ILE A 404 47.06 12.59 -14.99
C ILE A 404 47.94 11.38 -14.63
N SER A 405 49.16 11.33 -15.17
CA SER A 405 50.18 10.43 -14.63
C SER A 405 50.56 10.90 -13.23
N GLY A 406 50.50 10.00 -12.25
CA GLY A 406 50.57 10.30 -10.82
C GLY A 406 51.64 11.31 -10.39
N ASN A 407 51.27 12.12 -9.39
CA ASN A 407 52.11 13.04 -8.61
C ASN A 407 52.71 14.25 -9.33
N SER A 408 51.89 15.04 -10.03
CA SER A 408 52.30 16.42 -10.34
C SER A 408 51.15 17.42 -10.21
N ILE A 409 51.26 18.21 -9.13
CA ILE A 409 50.86 19.62 -8.97
C ILE A 409 49.60 20.02 -9.74
N THR A 410 48.45 20.01 -9.05
CA THR A 410 47.31 20.85 -9.45
C THR A 410 47.80 22.29 -9.52
N SER A 411 47.70 22.92 -10.69
CA SER A 411 47.99 24.35 -10.79
C SER A 411 46.95 25.12 -9.96
N LYS A 412 47.32 26.27 -9.38
CA LYS A 412 46.36 27.10 -8.63
C LYS A 412 45.12 27.47 -9.45
N GLU A 413 45.29 27.59 -10.76
CA GLU A 413 44.22 27.87 -11.72
C GLU A 413 43.22 26.70 -11.82
N GLU A 414 43.70 25.44 -11.77
CA GLU A 414 42.85 24.23 -11.75
C GLU A 414 42.07 24.08 -10.45
N GLU A 415 42.67 24.42 -9.30
CA GLU A 415 41.95 24.46 -8.03
C GLU A 415 40.86 25.54 -8.05
N GLU A 416 41.16 26.73 -8.58
CA GLU A 416 40.19 27.82 -8.70
C GLU A 416 39.04 27.50 -9.66
N GLU A 417 39.29 26.78 -10.76
CA GLU A 417 38.26 26.40 -11.73
C GLU A 417 37.34 25.30 -11.18
N ILE A 418 37.90 24.30 -10.51
CA ILE A 418 37.13 23.27 -9.79
C ILE A 418 36.31 23.91 -8.66
N GLU A 419 36.87 24.88 -7.93
CA GLU A 419 36.16 25.61 -6.88
C GLU A 419 35.02 26.48 -7.46
N LYS A 420 35.23 27.09 -8.63
CA LYS A 420 34.19 27.83 -9.38
C LYS A 420 33.04 26.93 -9.80
N ILE A 421 33.33 25.76 -10.36
CA ILE A 421 32.31 24.78 -10.76
C ILE A 421 31.52 24.31 -9.53
N LYS A 422 32.20 24.00 -8.42
CA LYS A 422 31.53 23.65 -7.15
C LYS A 422 30.62 24.77 -6.64
N ASN A 423 31.05 26.02 -6.69
CA ASN A 423 30.28 27.15 -6.18
C ASN A 423 29.05 27.47 -7.05
N ASN A 424 29.19 27.50 -8.37
CA ASN A 424 28.06 27.73 -9.29
C ASN A 424 26.95 26.68 -9.12
N ILE A 425 27.32 25.42 -8.89
CA ILE A 425 26.37 24.33 -8.69
C ILE A 425 25.71 24.43 -7.31
N LYS A 426 26.47 24.79 -6.27
CA LYS A 426 25.93 25.01 -4.92
C LYS A 426 24.86 26.11 -4.89
N ASP A 427 25.06 27.17 -5.67
CA ASP A 427 24.12 28.27 -5.79
C ASP A 427 22.84 27.86 -6.56
N MET A 428 22.93 26.98 -7.55
CA MET A 428 21.74 26.41 -8.23
C MET A 428 20.86 25.56 -7.30
N TYR A 429 21.46 24.76 -6.42
CA TYR A 429 20.71 23.89 -5.50
C TYR A 429 20.14 24.64 -4.28
N LEU A 430 20.74 25.77 -3.89
CA LEU A 430 20.22 26.63 -2.82
C LEU A 430 19.24 27.70 -3.34
N GLY A 431 19.28 28.04 -4.63
CA GLY A 431 18.41 29.02 -5.28
C GLY A 431 17.04 28.49 -5.74
N ASN A 432 16.84 27.16 -5.78
CA ASN A 432 15.56 26.52 -6.12
C ASN A 432 14.76 26.09 -4.89
N LYS A 433 14.59 27.01 -3.93
CA LYS A 433 13.69 26.82 -2.76
C LYS A 433 12.38 27.57 -2.93
#